data_AF-A0AAV1QJF7-F1
#
_entry.id   AF-A0AAV1QJF7-F1
#
_cell.length_a   1.000
_cell.length_b   1.000
_cell.length_c   1.000
_cell.angle_alpha   90.00
_cell.angle_beta   90.00
_cell.angle_gamma   90.00
#
_symmetry.space_group_name_H-M   'P 1'
#
loop_
_entity.id
_entity.type
_entity.pdbx_description
1 polymer ?
#
loop_
_entity_poly.entity_id
_entity_poly.type
_entity_poly.pdbx_seq_one_letter_code
_entity_poly.pdbx_strand_id
1 'polypeptide(L)'
;SYIGRSGNPRFSVHDNLNPVVNVEQNFDSLLIPADHPSRKRGDNYYLNRTTMLRAHTSAHQRELVRSGLDAFLLAGDVYRRDEIDASHYPVFHQMEGVRLFSNHELFSKVQNGDDLSLFEVGGRRTPQKQEVHTLEAVKLVEFDLKQTLTRLITQLFGG
;
A
#
# COMPACT_ATOMS: atom_id res chain seq x y z
N SER A 1 -3.16 19.03 0.13
CA SER A 1 -2.24 18.20 -0.68
C SER A 1 -1.20 19.09 -1.35
N TYR A 2 0.09 18.75 -1.27
CA TYR A 2 1.15 19.46 -2.02
C TYR A 2 1.15 18.94 -3.48
N ILE A 3 0.73 19.79 -4.41
CA ILE A 3 0.64 19.47 -5.84
C ILE A 3 1.98 19.83 -6.51
N GLY A 4 2.51 18.92 -7.33
CA GLY A 4 3.72 19.12 -8.12
C GLY A 4 3.48 20.00 -9.35
N ARG A 5 4.56 20.39 -10.05
CA ARG A 5 4.52 21.31 -11.20
C ARG A 5 3.61 20.87 -12.35
N SER A 6 3.31 19.58 -12.47
CA SER A 6 2.46 18.99 -13.50
C SER A 6 1.01 18.76 -13.06
N GLY A 7 0.60 19.22 -11.87
CA GLY A 7 -0.72 18.95 -11.31
C GLY A 7 -0.83 17.58 -10.60
N ASN A 8 0.23 16.77 -10.65
CA ASN A 8 0.27 15.48 -9.96
C ASN A 8 0.65 15.64 -8.48
N PRO A 9 0.10 14.81 -7.58
CA PRO A 9 0.45 14.85 -6.16
C PRO A 9 1.89 14.44 -5.94
N ARG A 10 2.58 15.19 -5.08
CA ARG A 10 4.00 14.96 -4.83
C ARG A 10 4.16 13.77 -3.90
N PHE A 11 4.70 12.67 -4.42
CA PHE A 11 5.08 11.52 -3.62
C PHE A 11 6.34 11.86 -2.81
N SER A 12 6.25 11.78 -1.49
CA SER A 12 7.46 11.74 -0.64
C SER A 12 8.15 10.39 -0.82
N VAL A 13 9.49 10.36 -0.80
CA VAL A 13 10.27 9.13 -1.00
C VAL A 13 10.94 8.77 0.32
N HIS A 14 10.81 7.50 0.72
CA HIS A 14 11.38 6.95 1.93
C HIS A 14 12.12 5.65 1.58
N ASP A 15 13.44 5.73 1.49
CA ASP A 15 14.32 4.65 1.01
C ASP A 15 15.34 4.18 2.06
N ASN A 16 15.28 4.74 3.27
CA ASN A 16 16.26 4.51 4.33
C ASN A 16 15.59 4.24 5.71
N LEU A 17 14.41 3.62 5.70
CA LEU A 17 13.74 3.20 6.94
C LEU A 17 14.40 1.93 7.50
N ASN A 18 14.57 1.87 8.82
CA ASN A 18 15.17 0.72 9.50
C ASN A 18 14.36 -0.57 9.21
N PRO A 19 15.00 -1.66 8.75
CA PRO A 19 14.30 -2.92 8.47
C PRO A 19 13.83 -3.66 9.74
N VAL A 20 14.34 -3.31 10.92
CA VAL A 20 13.86 -3.84 12.20
C VAL A 20 12.53 -3.18 12.56
N VAL A 21 11.48 -4.00 12.64
CA VAL A 21 10.11 -3.58 12.93
C VAL A 21 9.50 -4.41 14.06
N ASN A 22 8.48 -3.86 14.70
CA ASN A 22 7.63 -4.61 15.62
C ASN A 22 6.73 -5.58 14.84
N VAL A 23 6.33 -6.68 15.48
CA VAL A 23 5.35 -7.63 14.92
C VAL A 23 4.02 -6.94 14.61
N GLU A 24 3.62 -5.93 15.40
CA GLU A 24 2.45 -5.10 15.12
C GLU A 24 2.57 -4.36 13.78
N GLN A 25 3.72 -3.73 13.53
CA GLN A 25 3.99 -3.01 12.29
C GLN A 25 3.90 -3.97 11.10
N ASN A 26 4.59 -5.12 11.15
CA ASN A 26 4.61 -6.05 10.03
C ASN A 26 3.27 -6.77 9.79
N PHE A 27 2.41 -6.93 10.80
CA PHE A 27 1.20 -7.74 10.64
C PHE A 27 -0.08 -7.10 11.19
N ASP A 28 -0.14 -6.79 12.48
CA ASP A 28 -1.40 -6.38 13.14
C ASP A 28 -1.98 -5.10 12.52
N SER A 29 -1.11 -4.14 12.21
CA SER A 29 -1.48 -2.86 11.60
C SER A 29 -2.10 -3.00 10.20
N LEU A 30 -1.86 -4.14 9.55
CA LEU A 30 -2.34 -4.49 8.22
C LEU A 30 -3.53 -5.45 8.27
N LEU A 31 -4.10 -5.64 9.47
CA LEU A 31 -5.27 -6.51 9.70
C LEU A 31 -4.99 -7.99 9.39
N ILE A 32 -3.72 -8.40 9.41
CA ILE A 32 -3.35 -9.81 9.28
C ILE A 32 -3.70 -10.51 10.60
N PRO A 33 -4.45 -11.61 10.64
CA PRO A 33 -4.78 -12.32 11.89
C PRO A 33 -3.57 -12.94 12.59
N ALA A 34 -3.66 -13.17 13.91
CA ALA A 34 -2.57 -13.73 14.72
C ALA A 34 -2.22 -15.20 14.37
N ASP A 35 -3.18 -15.95 13.85
CA ASP A 35 -3.07 -17.33 13.39
C ASP A 35 -2.74 -17.44 11.88
N HIS A 36 -2.56 -16.30 11.21
CA HIS A 36 -2.29 -16.28 9.77
C HIS A 36 -0.95 -16.98 9.45
N PRO A 37 -0.90 -17.85 8.43
CA PRO A 37 0.31 -18.63 8.11
C PRO A 37 1.53 -17.76 7.80
N SER A 38 1.35 -16.54 7.29
CA SER A 38 2.47 -15.62 7.03
C SER A 38 3.25 -15.21 8.28
N ARG A 39 2.75 -15.49 9.50
CA ARG A 39 3.46 -15.22 10.75
C ARG A 39 4.38 -16.35 11.21
N LYS A 40 4.41 -17.48 10.50
CA LYS A 40 5.22 -18.64 10.88
C LYS A 40 6.69 -18.26 11.05
N ARG A 41 7.33 -18.80 12.10
CA ARG A 41 8.78 -18.64 12.34
C ARG A 41 9.66 -19.29 11.26
N GLY A 42 9.09 -20.25 10.53
CA GLY A 42 9.72 -20.87 9.37
C GLY A 42 9.96 -19.89 8.23
N ASP A 43 9.11 -18.87 8.10
CA ASP A 43 9.02 -18.00 6.91
C ASP A 43 9.60 -16.60 7.17
N ASN A 44 9.85 -16.25 8.43
CA ASN A 44 10.24 -14.90 8.87
C ASN A 44 11.46 -14.89 9.80
N TYR A 45 12.23 -13.81 9.74
CA TYR A 45 13.37 -13.56 10.62
C TYR A 45 12.96 -12.78 11.88
N TYR A 46 12.47 -13.49 12.89
CA TYR A 46 12.19 -12.93 14.21
C TYR A 46 13.49 -12.73 15.01
N LEU A 47 13.71 -11.51 15.50
CA LEU A 47 14.80 -11.22 16.44
C LEU A 47 14.42 -11.65 17.86
N ASN A 48 13.14 -11.49 18.20
CA ASN A 48 12.52 -11.97 19.44
C ASN A 48 11.00 -12.08 19.24
N ARG A 49 10.23 -12.18 20.33
CA ARG A 49 8.76 -12.33 20.26
C ARG A 49 8.03 -11.08 19.74
N THR A 50 8.63 -9.90 19.85
CA THR A 50 7.98 -8.61 19.56
C THR A 50 8.61 -7.87 18.39
N THR A 51 9.84 -8.21 17.98
CA THR A 51 10.56 -7.55 16.87
C THR A 51 11.11 -8.55 15.85
N MET A 52 11.16 -8.14 14.59
CA MET A 52 11.61 -8.92 13.44
C MET A 52 12.24 -8.03 12.37
N LEU A 53 12.90 -8.63 11.39
CA LEU A 53 13.18 -7.96 10.12
C LEU A 53 11.91 -7.96 9.28
N ARG A 54 11.55 -6.82 8.67
CA ARG A 54 10.32 -6.67 7.88
C ARG A 54 10.27 -7.68 6.73
N ALA A 55 9.13 -8.34 6.57
CA ALA A 55 8.89 -9.29 5.48
C ALA A 55 8.34 -8.61 4.21
N HIS A 56 7.93 -7.35 4.34
CA HIS A 56 7.47 -6.49 3.25
C HIS A 56 7.55 -5.00 3.66
N THR A 57 7.62 -4.11 2.67
CA THR A 57 7.62 -2.65 2.88
C THR A 57 6.37 -2.13 3.58
N SER A 58 5.24 -2.83 3.47
CA SER A 58 3.95 -2.40 4.03
C SER A 58 3.94 -2.33 5.56
N ALA A 59 4.97 -2.87 6.22
CA ALA A 59 5.17 -2.72 7.66
C ALA A 59 5.21 -1.24 8.12
N HIS A 60 5.55 -0.31 7.22
CA HIS A 60 5.57 1.13 7.50
C HIS A 60 4.32 1.89 7.02
N GLN A 61 3.38 1.23 6.33
CA GLN A 61 2.23 1.88 5.71
C GLN A 61 1.38 2.65 6.73
N ARG A 62 0.98 2.01 7.84
CA ARG A 62 0.15 2.65 8.88
C ARG A 62 0.85 3.86 9.50
N GLU A 63 2.14 3.76 9.79
CA GLU A 63 2.91 4.83 10.41
C GLU A 63 2.98 6.07 9.52
N LEU A 64 3.27 5.89 8.24
CA LEU A 64 3.35 6.97 7.26
C LEU A 64 1.98 7.59 6.95
N VAL A 65 0.91 6.80 6.89
CA VAL A 65 -0.46 7.34 6.80
C VAL A 65 -0.80 8.15 8.05
N ARG A 66 -0.46 7.64 9.24
CA ARG A 66 -0.73 8.33 10.52
C ARG A 66 0.07 9.60 10.71
N SER A 67 1.20 9.77 10.02
CA SER A 67 1.96 11.03 10.01
C SER A 67 1.37 12.09 9.07
N GLY A 68 0.26 11.77 8.38
CA GLY A 68 -0.49 12.70 7.53
C GLY A 68 -0.04 12.70 6.06
N LEU A 69 0.66 11.65 5.62
CA LEU A 69 1.08 11.53 4.22
C LEU A 69 -0.03 10.90 3.36
N ASP A 70 -0.49 11.67 2.38
CA ASP A 70 -1.49 11.22 1.39
C ASP A 70 -0.86 10.59 0.13
N ALA A 71 0.46 10.75 -0.07
CA ALA A 71 1.20 10.23 -1.22
C ALA A 71 2.66 9.95 -0.85
N PHE A 72 3.06 8.68 -0.90
CA PHE A 72 4.44 8.31 -0.62
C PHE A 72 4.89 7.04 -1.36
N LEU A 73 6.19 6.99 -1.64
CA LEU A 73 6.90 5.83 -2.14
C LEU A 73 7.82 5.32 -1.03
N LEU A 74 7.80 4.01 -0.80
CA LEU A 74 8.74 3.30 0.04
C LEU A 74 9.62 2.42 -0.82
N ALA A 75 10.93 2.41 -0.60
CA ALA A 75 11.82 1.42 -1.17
C ALA A 75 12.70 0.84 -0.07
N GLY A 76 12.95 -0.46 -0.10
CA GLY A 76 13.80 -1.06 0.92
C GLY A 76 14.00 -2.54 0.75
N ASP A 77 15.03 -3.02 1.42
CA ASP A 77 15.30 -4.42 1.68
C ASP A 77 14.21 -5.05 2.57
N VAL A 78 13.83 -6.27 2.22
CA VAL A 78 12.86 -7.09 2.95
C VAL A 78 13.40 -8.51 3.09
N TYR A 79 12.98 -9.19 4.15
CA TYR A 79 13.64 -10.39 4.65
C TYR A 79 12.63 -11.53 4.79
N ARG A 80 12.84 -12.62 4.06
CA ARG A 80 12.00 -13.83 4.14
C ARG A 80 12.88 -15.06 4.22
N ARG A 81 12.47 -16.02 5.04
CA ARG A 81 13.10 -17.33 5.06
C ARG A 81 12.46 -18.14 3.95
N ASP A 82 13.21 -18.31 2.87
CA ASP A 82 12.76 -19.02 1.68
C ASP A 82 13.81 -20.04 1.27
N GLU A 83 13.45 -20.94 0.36
CA GLU A 83 14.44 -21.81 -0.30
C GLU A 83 15.43 -20.94 -1.08
N ILE A 84 16.67 -21.41 -1.24
CA ILE A 84 17.67 -20.67 -2.01
C ILE A 84 17.74 -21.32 -3.39
N ASP A 85 17.14 -20.67 -4.38
CA ASP A 85 17.15 -21.09 -5.78
C ASP A 85 17.27 -19.87 -6.72
N ALA A 86 17.12 -20.06 -8.02
CA ALA A 86 17.26 -19.00 -9.01
C ALA A 86 16.20 -17.88 -8.89
N SER A 87 15.07 -18.16 -8.25
CA SER A 87 13.95 -17.23 -8.03
C SER A 87 13.83 -16.72 -6.59
N HIS A 88 14.49 -17.36 -5.63
CA HIS A 88 14.34 -17.07 -4.22
C HIS A 88 15.67 -16.69 -3.57
N TYR A 89 15.68 -15.53 -2.92
CA TYR A 89 16.80 -15.06 -2.13
C TYR A 89 16.31 -14.51 -0.78
N PRO A 90 16.97 -14.83 0.35
CA PRO A 90 16.46 -14.46 1.67
C PRO A 90 16.33 -12.95 1.93
N VAL A 91 17.04 -12.14 1.15
CA VAL A 91 17.00 -10.68 1.18
C VAL A 91 16.75 -10.15 -0.23
N PHE A 92 15.66 -9.45 -0.43
CA PHE A 92 15.34 -8.82 -1.72
C PHE A 92 14.76 -7.43 -1.47
N HIS A 93 14.49 -6.68 -2.54
CA HIS A 93 14.01 -5.31 -2.42
C HIS A 93 12.56 -5.21 -2.90
N GLN A 94 11.78 -4.41 -2.19
CA GLN A 94 10.44 -4.02 -2.62
C GLN A 94 10.37 -2.51 -2.80
N MET A 95 9.44 -2.10 -3.68
CA MET A 95 8.95 -0.74 -3.77
C MET A 95 7.45 -0.75 -3.51
N GLU A 96 6.98 0.22 -2.72
CA GLU A 96 5.57 0.39 -2.37
C GLU A 96 5.13 1.82 -2.69
N GLY A 97 3.94 1.95 -3.27
CA GLY A 97 3.31 3.24 -3.50
C GLY A 97 1.97 3.31 -2.79
N VAL A 98 1.79 4.34 -1.96
CA VAL A 98 0.52 4.61 -1.28
C VAL A 98 -0.02 5.94 -1.74
N ARG A 99 -1.32 5.95 -2.04
CA ARG A 99 -2.02 7.13 -2.49
C ARG A 99 -3.44 7.20 -1.93
N LEU A 100 -3.74 8.30 -1.26
CA LEU A 100 -5.05 8.62 -0.71
C LEU A 100 -5.71 9.70 -1.56
N PHE A 101 -7.03 9.67 -1.58
CA PHE A 101 -7.90 10.60 -2.30
C PHE A 101 -8.94 11.16 -1.35
N SER A 102 -9.12 12.48 -1.40
CA SER A 102 -10.30 13.11 -0.80
C SER A 102 -11.52 12.93 -1.71
N ASN A 103 -12.71 13.13 -1.14
CA ASN A 103 -13.99 13.08 -1.88
C ASN A 103 -13.95 14.00 -3.10
N HIS A 104 -13.59 15.27 -2.86
CA HIS A 104 -13.48 16.29 -3.92
C HIS A 104 -12.43 15.93 -4.97
N GLU A 105 -11.27 15.41 -4.56
CA GLU A 105 -10.22 15.03 -5.51
C GLU A 105 -10.68 13.90 -6.44
N LEU A 106 -11.25 12.83 -5.88
CA LEU A 106 -11.64 11.64 -6.65
C LEU A 106 -12.75 11.96 -7.67
N PHE A 107 -13.71 12.80 -7.29
CA PHE A 107 -14.87 13.13 -8.12
C PHE A 107 -14.74 14.43 -8.91
N SER A 108 -13.59 15.14 -8.82
CA SER A 108 -13.36 16.45 -9.47
C SER A 108 -13.63 16.51 -10.97
N LYS A 109 -13.60 15.36 -11.68
CA LYS A 109 -13.82 15.25 -13.13
C LYS A 109 -15.13 14.54 -13.49
N VAL A 110 -15.96 14.22 -12.51
CA VAL A 110 -17.24 13.54 -12.69
C VAL A 110 -18.36 14.60 -12.72
N GLN A 111 -19.25 14.50 -13.70
CA GLN A 111 -20.44 15.37 -13.76
C GLN A 111 -21.29 15.13 -12.51
N ASN A 112 -21.67 16.21 -11.81
CA ASN A 112 -22.35 16.17 -10.50
C ASN A 112 -21.54 15.40 -9.44
N GLY A 113 -20.20 15.47 -9.50
CA GLY A 113 -19.31 14.82 -8.54
C GLY A 113 -19.51 15.25 -7.09
N ASP A 114 -20.06 16.44 -6.85
CA ASP A 114 -20.38 16.95 -5.51
C ASP A 114 -21.50 16.15 -4.81
N ASP A 115 -22.35 15.47 -5.58
CA ASP A 115 -23.40 14.59 -5.05
C ASP A 115 -22.86 13.18 -4.71
N LEU A 116 -21.60 12.89 -5.06
CA LEU A 116 -20.98 11.59 -4.84
C LEU A 116 -20.18 11.55 -3.52
N SER A 117 -20.11 10.35 -2.94
CA SER A 117 -19.42 10.10 -1.69
C SER A 117 -18.48 8.92 -1.82
N LEU A 118 -17.34 8.98 -1.13
CA LEU A 118 -16.41 7.87 -0.93
C LEU A 118 -17.07 6.75 -0.13
N PHE A 119 -17.95 7.12 0.80
CA PHE A 119 -18.49 6.22 1.81
C PHE A 119 -20.02 6.13 1.77
N GLU A 120 -20.55 4.95 2.08
CA GLU A 120 -21.96 4.66 2.27
C GLU A 120 -22.23 3.98 3.62
N VAL A 121 -23.44 4.13 4.14
CA VAL A 121 -23.89 3.51 5.40
C VAL A 121 -24.78 2.31 5.10
N GLY A 122 -24.57 1.20 5.81
CA GLY A 122 -25.37 -0.02 5.64
C GLY A 122 -25.03 -0.83 4.39
N GLY A 123 -23.91 -0.52 3.73
CA GLY A 123 -23.39 -1.27 2.61
C GLY A 123 -22.94 -2.68 3.02
N ARG A 124 -22.69 -3.52 2.00
CA ARG A 124 -22.26 -4.92 2.17
C ARG A 124 -20.94 -5.13 1.46
N ARG A 125 -20.09 -5.99 2.03
CA ARG A 125 -18.90 -6.46 1.33
C ARG A 125 -19.32 -7.34 0.16
N THR A 126 -18.76 -7.05 -1.01
CA THR A 126 -18.93 -7.86 -2.23
C THR A 126 -17.56 -8.16 -2.83
N PRO A 127 -17.45 -9.03 -3.85
CA PRO A 127 -16.19 -9.20 -4.58
C PRO A 127 -15.66 -7.91 -5.21
N GLN A 128 -16.50 -6.89 -5.41
CA GLN A 128 -16.14 -5.64 -6.07
C GLN A 128 -15.81 -4.50 -5.09
N LYS A 129 -16.31 -4.53 -3.85
CA LYS A 129 -16.12 -3.44 -2.89
C LYS A 129 -16.19 -3.88 -1.42
N GLN A 130 -15.58 -3.07 -0.56
CA GLN A 130 -15.75 -3.19 0.89
C GLN A 130 -17.09 -2.58 1.34
N GLU A 131 -17.55 -2.97 2.53
CA GLU A 131 -18.86 -2.65 3.08
C GLU A 131 -19.16 -1.15 3.20
N VAL A 132 -18.15 -0.32 3.52
CA VAL A 132 -18.34 1.12 3.73
C VAL A 132 -18.06 1.99 2.50
N HIS A 133 -17.52 1.43 1.42
CA HIS A 133 -17.17 2.21 0.23
C HIS A 133 -18.28 2.16 -0.81
N THR A 134 -18.56 3.28 -1.47
CA THR A 134 -19.45 3.32 -2.65
C THR A 134 -18.80 2.60 -3.83
N LEU A 135 -19.61 2.09 -4.75
CA LEU A 135 -19.08 1.40 -5.93
C LEU A 135 -18.38 2.38 -6.89
N GLU A 136 -18.90 3.59 -6.99
CA GLU A 136 -18.37 4.71 -7.77
C GLU A 136 -16.95 5.04 -7.33
N ALA A 137 -16.73 5.21 -6.02
CA ALA A 137 -15.41 5.49 -5.46
C ALA A 137 -14.41 4.36 -5.78
N VAL A 138 -14.81 3.11 -5.53
CA VAL A 138 -13.94 1.96 -5.77
C VAL A 138 -13.56 1.85 -7.24
N LYS A 139 -14.49 2.10 -8.17
CA LYS A 139 -14.22 2.02 -9.61
C LYS A 139 -13.26 3.09 -10.08
N LEU A 140 -13.35 4.31 -9.55
CA LEU A 140 -12.42 5.38 -9.89
C LEU A 140 -11.02 5.12 -9.32
N VAL A 141 -10.91 4.67 -8.07
CA VAL A 141 -9.61 4.31 -7.46
C VAL A 141 -8.98 3.11 -8.18
N GLU A 142 -9.77 2.09 -8.50
CA GLU A 142 -9.31 0.92 -9.27
C GLU A 142 -8.77 1.32 -10.64
N PHE A 143 -9.48 2.23 -11.33
CA PHE A 143 -9.07 2.75 -12.63
C PHE A 143 -7.76 3.55 -12.54
N ASP A 144 -7.65 4.47 -11.58
CA ASP A 144 -6.43 5.28 -11.38
C ASP A 144 -5.20 4.40 -11.07
N LEU A 145 -5.35 3.40 -10.19
CA LEU A 145 -4.29 2.46 -9.86
C LEU A 145 -3.81 1.69 -11.11
N LYS A 146 -4.75 1.10 -11.85
CA LYS A 146 -4.43 0.32 -13.07
C LYS A 146 -3.76 1.20 -14.11
N GLN A 147 -4.33 2.38 -14.39
CA GLN A 147 -3.78 3.30 -15.39
C GLN A 147 -2.37 3.78 -15.00
N THR A 148 -2.14 4.08 -13.73
CA THR A 148 -0.83 4.49 -13.21
C THR A 148 0.21 3.40 -13.42
N LEU A 149 -0.10 2.16 -13.02
CA LEU A 149 0.80 1.03 -13.19
C LEU A 149 1.05 0.69 -14.67
N THR A 150 0.01 0.71 -15.52
CA THR A 150 0.18 0.52 -16.96
C THR A 150 1.13 1.55 -17.54
N ARG A 151 0.95 2.84 -17.22
CA ARG A 151 1.83 3.92 -17.70
C ARG A 151 3.25 3.76 -17.21
N LEU A 152 3.45 3.38 -15.94
CA LEU A 152 4.78 3.11 -15.39
C LEU A 152 5.48 2.01 -16.19
N ILE A 153 4.80 0.88 -16.43
CA ILE A 153 5.37 -0.23 -17.19
C ILE A 153 5.64 0.18 -18.65
N THR A 154 4.73 0.91 -19.30
CA THR A 154 4.97 1.45 -20.65
C THR A 154 6.18 2.38 -20.68
N GLN A 155 6.40 3.20 -19.66
CA GLN A 155 7.61 4.05 -19.59
C GLN A 155 8.90 3.26 -19.40
N LEU A 156 8.85 2.15 -18.65
CA LEU A 156 10.02 1.32 -18.37
C LEU A 156 10.40 0.42 -19.56
N PHE A 157 9.41 -0.08 -20.30
CA PHE A 157 9.63 -1.15 -21.29
C PHE A 157 9.04 -0.86 -22.68
N GLY A 158 8.17 0.13 -22.81
CA GLY A 158 7.37 0.39 -24.02
C GLY A 158 8.01 1.36 -25.01
N GLY A 159 9.34 1.29 -25.18
CA GLY A 159 10.03 2.00 -26.26
C GLY A 159 9.51 1.65 -27.64
#